data_AF-A0A1I6S3Q0-F1
#
_entry.id   AF-A0A1I6S3Q0-F1
#
_cell.length_a   1.000
_cell.length_b   1.000
_cell.length_c   1.000
_cell.angle_alpha   90.00
_cell.angle_beta   90.00
_cell.angle_gamma   90.00
#
_symmetry.space_group_name_H-M   'P 1'
#
loop_
_entity.id
_entity.type
_entity.pdbx_description
1 polymer ?
#
loop_
_entity_poly.entity_id
_entity_poly.type
_entity_poly.pdbx_seq_one_letter_code
_entity_poly.pdbx_strand_id
1 'polypeptide(L)'
;MFDDAAARRYLAGLAPVAAGSVRWLIYDHNRQWVSVVDGDLVSLRQDCLHVLDVSAEADATASLVDAIREFLAEGTERTPQIVALSCAVLMQSVGDLDAVFDRIRSGVMATLVYAEDVVVRPVAG
;
A
#
# COMPACT_ATOMS: atom_id res chain seq x y z
N MET A 1 13.40 -7.33 -11.24
CA MET A 1 12.90 -8.01 -10.03
C MET A 1 13.01 -7.01 -8.90
N PHE A 2 11.96 -6.85 -8.10
CA PHE A 2 12.02 -6.11 -6.85
C PHE A 2 13.18 -6.66 -6.00
N ASP A 3 13.94 -5.82 -5.31
CA ASP A 3 14.97 -6.32 -4.39
C ASP A 3 14.31 -6.79 -3.08
N ASP A 4 13.59 -7.90 -3.17
CA ASP A 4 12.97 -8.59 -2.03
C ASP A 4 14.04 -8.91 -0.98
N ALA A 5 15.31 -9.07 -1.38
CA ALA A 5 16.40 -9.35 -0.47
C ALA A 5 16.81 -8.12 0.36
N ALA A 6 16.90 -6.93 -0.23
CA ALA A 6 17.17 -5.70 0.51
C ALA A 6 16.01 -5.36 1.47
N ALA A 7 14.77 -5.47 1.00
CA ALA A 7 13.58 -5.27 1.82
C ALA A 7 13.55 -6.24 3.02
N ARG A 8 13.78 -7.53 2.78
CA ARG A 8 13.83 -8.55 3.84
C ARG A 8 14.94 -8.30 4.85
N ARG A 9 16.14 -7.91 4.39
CA ARG A 9 17.26 -7.57 5.30
C ARG A 9 16.92 -6.39 6.19
N TYR A 10 16.29 -5.36 5.65
CA TYR A 10 15.84 -4.22 6.45
C TYR A 10 14.76 -4.63 7.45
N LEU A 11 13.73 -5.36 7.01
CA LEU A 11 12.65 -5.86 7.87
C LEU A 11 13.16 -6.74 9.01
N ALA A 12 14.19 -7.56 8.79
CA ALA A 12 14.82 -8.38 9.82
C ALA A 12 15.49 -7.56 10.94
N GLY A 13 15.86 -6.31 10.66
CA GLY A 13 16.41 -5.39 11.65
C GLY A 13 15.37 -4.58 12.43
N LEU A 14 14.09 -4.67 12.04
CA LEU A 14 13.01 -3.93 12.68
C LEU A 14 12.31 -4.76 13.76
N ALA A 15 11.69 -4.07 14.70
CA ALA A 15 10.77 -4.71 15.65
C ALA A 15 9.61 -5.40 14.89
N PRO A 16 9.07 -6.50 15.45
CA PRO A 16 7.86 -7.13 14.93
C PRO A 16 6.72 -6.12 14.79
N VAL A 17 5.87 -6.33 13.80
CA VAL A 17 4.67 -5.51 13.61
C VAL A 17 3.73 -5.71 14.80
N ALA A 18 3.25 -4.61 15.37
CA ALA A 18 2.34 -4.65 16.50
C ALA A 18 1.05 -5.40 16.14
N ALA A 19 0.45 -6.06 17.13
CA ALA A 19 -0.83 -6.74 16.94
C ALA A 19 -1.90 -5.73 16.50
N GLY A 20 -2.65 -6.06 15.44
CA GLY A 20 -3.64 -5.14 14.86
C GLY A 20 -3.05 -4.08 13.92
N SER A 21 -1.75 -4.14 13.62
CA SER A 21 -1.10 -3.22 12.68
C SER A 21 -0.59 -3.94 11.43
N VAL A 22 -0.29 -3.16 10.41
CA VAL A 22 0.41 -3.59 9.19
C VAL A 22 1.63 -2.69 8.97
N ARG A 23 2.74 -3.30 8.55
CA ARG A 23 3.88 -2.58 7.99
C ARG A 23 3.74 -2.47 6.49
N TRP A 24 3.82 -1.26 5.96
CA TRP A 24 3.70 -0.98 4.54
C TRP A 24 4.99 -0.44 3.97
N LEU A 25 5.50 -1.08 2.92
CA LEU A 25 6.65 -0.62 2.16
C LEU A 25 6.19 0.04 0.87
N ILE A 26 6.78 1.19 0.54
CA ILE A 26 6.39 1.98 -0.64
C ILE A 26 7.57 2.12 -1.58
N TYR A 27 7.34 1.80 -2.85
CA TYR A 27 8.33 1.85 -3.91
C TYR A 27 7.86 2.72 -5.06
N ASP A 28 8.77 3.54 -5.59
CA ASP A 28 8.50 4.38 -6.75
C ASP A 28 8.57 3.59 -8.07
N HIS A 29 8.35 4.31 -9.18
CA HIS A 29 8.42 3.77 -10.55
C HIS A 29 9.81 3.24 -10.95
N ASN A 30 10.89 3.71 -10.29
CA ASN A 30 12.24 3.19 -10.46
C ASN A 30 12.52 1.96 -9.59
N ARG A 31 11.51 1.48 -8.86
CA ARG A 31 11.61 0.42 -7.86
C ARG A 31 12.57 0.78 -6.73
N GLN A 32 12.78 2.08 -6.51
CA GLN A 32 13.51 2.57 -5.36
C GLN A 32 12.58 2.57 -4.15
N TRP A 33 13.16 2.20 -3.03
CA TRP A 33 12.44 2.18 -1.76
C TRP A 33 12.33 3.60 -1.21
N VAL A 34 11.10 4.07 -1.02
CA VAL A 34 10.78 5.45 -0.64
C VAL A 34 10.45 5.57 0.84
N SER A 35 9.67 4.63 1.40
CA SER A 35 9.17 4.75 2.77
C SER A 35 8.79 3.39 3.38
N VAL A 36 8.80 3.31 4.72
CA VAL A 36 8.19 2.25 5.51
C VAL A 36 7.38 2.88 6.63
N VAL A 37 6.14 2.43 6.77
CA VAL A 37 5.23 2.93 7.80
C VAL A 37 4.50 1.77 8.45
N ASP A 38 4.30 1.87 9.77
CA ASP A 38 3.41 0.99 10.50
C ASP A 38 2.09 1.73 10.70
N GLY A 39 0.97 1.08 10.36
CA GLY A 39 -0.37 1.65 10.46
C GLY A 39 -1.33 0.70 11.17
N ASP A 40 -2.28 1.28 11.90
CA ASP A 40 -3.38 0.52 12.52
C ASP A 40 -4.37 0.02 11.45
N LEU A 41 -4.76 -1.25 11.54
CA LEU A 41 -5.64 -1.88 10.55
C LEU A 41 -7.07 -1.30 10.56
N VAL A 42 -7.57 -0.87 11.72
CA VAL A 42 -8.92 -0.31 11.83
C VAL A 42 -8.96 1.07 11.18
N SER A 43 -7.99 1.93 11.48
CA SER A 43 -7.85 3.24 10.82
C SER A 43 -7.67 3.07 9.32
N LEU A 44 -6.81 2.16 8.88
CA LEU A 44 -6.60 1.89 7.46
C LEU A 44 -7.88 1.44 6.74
N ARG A 45 -8.71 0.62 7.41
CA ARG A 45 -10.02 0.21 6.86
C ARG A 45 -10.94 1.39 6.64
N GLN A 46 -10.97 2.33 7.58
CA GLN A 46 -11.77 3.54 7.46
C GLN A 46 -11.25 4.45 6.33
N ASP A 47 -9.94 4.66 6.26
CA ASP A 47 -9.32 5.48 5.22
C ASP A 47 -9.56 4.89 3.82
N CYS A 48 -9.43 3.57 3.68
CA CYS A 48 -9.69 2.87 2.42
C CYS A 48 -11.15 3.01 1.98
N LEU A 49 -12.11 2.82 2.91
CA LEU A 49 -13.53 3.01 2.60
C LEU A 49 -13.82 4.45 2.19
N HIS A 50 -13.22 5.43 2.87
CA HIS A 50 -13.38 6.83 2.51
C HIS A 50 -12.87 7.13 1.08
N VAL A 51 -11.69 6.59 0.73
CA VAL A 51 -11.16 6.69 -0.64
C VAL A 51 -12.13 6.08 -1.65
N LEU A 52 -12.64 4.88 -1.40
CA LEU A 52 -13.57 4.20 -2.31
C LEU A 52 -14.90 4.95 -2.48
N ASP A 53 -15.44 5.51 -1.40
CA ASP A 53 -16.67 6.33 -1.44
C ASP A 53 -16.48 7.58 -2.30
N VAL A 54 -15.31 8.23 -2.21
CA VAL A 54 -14.99 9.43 -3.01
C VAL A 54 -14.69 9.06 -4.47
N SER A 55 -14.13 7.88 -4.73
CA SER A 55 -13.74 7.41 -6.06
C SER A 55 -14.85 6.72 -6.86
N ALA A 56 -16.12 6.79 -6.45
CA ALA A 56 -17.24 6.11 -7.11
C ALA A 56 -17.59 6.60 -8.53
N GLU A 57 -16.79 7.48 -9.13
CA GLU A 57 -16.92 7.93 -10.52
C GLU A 57 -16.23 6.96 -11.49
N ALA A 58 -16.72 6.91 -12.74
CA ALA A 58 -16.19 6.01 -13.76
C ALA A 58 -14.69 6.28 -14.02
N ASP A 59 -13.89 5.20 -14.04
CA ASP A 59 -12.41 5.17 -14.14
C ASP A 59 -11.60 5.34 -12.84
N ALA A 60 -12.21 4.94 -11.72
CA ALA A 60 -11.61 4.96 -10.38
C ALA A 60 -10.19 4.35 -10.30
N THR A 61 -9.90 3.23 -10.99
CA THR A 61 -8.58 2.58 -10.87
C THR A 61 -7.45 3.42 -11.46
N ALA A 62 -7.63 3.95 -12.68
CA ALA A 62 -6.66 4.83 -13.30
C ALA A 62 -6.46 6.10 -12.44
N SER A 63 -7.56 6.65 -11.90
CA SER A 63 -7.52 7.80 -10.98
C SER A 63 -6.74 7.51 -9.70
N LEU A 64 -6.87 6.32 -9.09
CA LEU A 64 -6.10 5.94 -7.91
C LEU A 64 -4.60 5.77 -8.20
N VAL A 65 -4.27 5.15 -9.33
CA VAL A 65 -2.88 4.95 -9.77
C VAL A 65 -2.18 6.30 -9.98
N ASP A 66 -2.85 7.25 -10.63
CA ASP A 66 -2.30 8.58 -10.86
C ASP A 66 -2.17 9.38 -9.56
N ALA A 67 -3.15 9.29 -8.65
CA ALA A 67 -3.07 9.92 -7.33
C ALA A 67 -1.89 9.37 -6.48
N ILE A 68 -1.62 8.06 -6.55
CA ILE A 68 -0.45 7.46 -5.88
C ILE A 68 0.85 8.04 -6.45
N ARG A 69 0.94 8.23 -7.78
CA ARG A 69 2.13 8.80 -8.43
C ARG A 69 2.34 10.26 -8.06
N GLU A 70 1.27 11.06 -8.04
CA GLU A 70 1.31 12.46 -7.65
C GLU A 70 1.79 12.61 -6.19
N PHE A 71 1.19 11.87 -5.27
CA PHE A 71 1.58 11.90 -3.87
C PHE A 71 2.99 11.37 -3.62
N LEU A 72 3.47 10.42 -4.42
CA LEU A 72 4.88 10.02 -4.37
C LEU A 72 5.83 11.13 -4.81
N ALA A 73 5.45 11.91 -5.83
CA ALA A 73 6.24 13.05 -6.29
C ALA A 73 6.26 14.20 -5.27
N GLU A 74 5.21 14.35 -4.47
CA GLU A 74 5.14 15.31 -3.35
C GLU A 74 6.02 14.90 -2.15
N GLY A 75 6.38 13.63 -2.03
CA GLY A 75 7.33 13.12 -1.03
C GLY A 75 6.68 12.39 0.15
N THR A 76 7.49 12.11 1.18
CA THR A 76 7.13 11.16 2.25
C THR A 76 6.02 11.63 3.18
N GLU A 77 5.67 12.92 3.17
CA GLU A 77 4.55 13.46 3.96
C GLU A 77 3.20 12.87 3.53
N ARG A 78 3.11 12.36 2.29
CA ARG A 78 1.91 11.72 1.75
C ARG A 78 1.83 10.21 1.98
N THR A 79 2.75 9.65 2.77
CA THR A 79 2.81 8.20 3.05
C THR A 79 1.45 7.63 3.51
N PRO A 80 0.71 8.26 4.45
CA PRO A 80 -0.61 7.74 4.85
C PRO A 80 -1.63 7.68 3.71
N GLN A 81 -1.68 8.72 2.86
CA GLN A 81 -2.58 8.79 1.71
C GLN A 81 -2.20 7.73 0.66
N ILE A 82 -0.91 7.55 0.39
CA ILE A 82 -0.43 6.51 -0.52
C ILE A 82 -0.85 5.12 -0.01
N VAL A 83 -0.76 4.86 1.30
CA VAL A 83 -1.19 3.58 1.89
C VAL A 83 -2.70 3.38 1.76
N ALA A 84 -3.51 4.41 2.03
CA ALA A 84 -4.97 4.34 1.86
C ALA A 84 -5.36 4.08 0.40
N LEU A 85 -4.78 4.80 -0.56
CA LEU A 85 -4.99 4.60 -2.00
C LEU A 85 -4.53 3.20 -2.44
N SER A 86 -3.40 2.72 -1.92
CA SER A 86 -2.91 1.37 -2.21
C SER A 86 -3.87 0.29 -1.70
N CYS A 87 -4.47 0.50 -0.52
CA CYS A 87 -5.52 -0.37 -0.02
C CYS A 87 -6.73 -0.36 -0.97
N ALA A 88 -7.15 0.81 -1.47
CA ALA A 88 -8.24 0.93 -2.43
C ALA A 88 -7.92 0.26 -3.79
N VAL A 89 -6.70 0.34 -4.29
CA VAL A 89 -6.24 -0.39 -5.49
C VAL A 89 -6.35 -1.90 -5.27
N LEU A 90 -5.88 -2.39 -4.11
CA LEU A 90 -5.98 -3.81 -3.75
C LEU A 90 -7.45 -4.25 -3.66
N MET A 91 -8.31 -3.42 -3.08
CA MET A 91 -9.76 -3.62 -3.01
C MET A 91 -10.42 -3.76 -4.38
N GLN A 92 -10.09 -2.88 -5.33
CA GLN A 92 -10.64 -2.95 -6.68
C GLN A 92 -10.19 -4.21 -7.43
N SER A 93 -8.98 -4.71 -7.16
CA SER A 93 -8.47 -5.94 -7.79
C SER A 93 -9.08 -7.24 -7.25
N VAL A 94 -9.50 -7.25 -5.97
CA VAL A 94 -10.00 -8.45 -5.29
C VAL A 94 -11.54 -8.48 -5.24
N GLY A 95 -12.18 -7.31 -5.10
CA GLY A 95 -13.64 -7.18 -5.03
C GLY A 95 -14.28 -7.58 -3.69
N ASP A 96 -13.48 -7.98 -2.70
CA ASP A 96 -13.93 -8.41 -1.36
C ASP A 96 -13.10 -7.75 -0.26
N LEU A 97 -13.79 -7.00 0.60
CA LEU A 97 -13.17 -6.23 1.69
C LEU A 97 -12.53 -7.10 2.75
N ASP A 98 -13.21 -8.17 3.16
CA ASP A 98 -12.70 -9.01 4.23
C ASP A 98 -11.51 -9.86 3.72
N ALA A 99 -11.57 -10.34 2.48
CA ALA A 99 -10.45 -11.05 1.85
C ALA A 99 -9.20 -10.16 1.73
N VAL A 100 -9.36 -8.87 1.42
CA VAL A 100 -8.25 -7.92 1.38
C VAL A 100 -7.66 -7.70 2.76
N PHE A 101 -8.48 -7.50 3.78
CA PHE A 101 -7.98 -7.27 5.14
C PHE A 101 -7.36 -8.52 5.78
N ASP A 102 -7.86 -9.72 5.44
CA ASP A 102 -7.21 -10.97 5.81
C ASP A 102 -5.84 -11.13 5.13
N ARG A 103 -5.69 -10.62 3.89
CA ARG A 103 -4.39 -10.57 3.22
C ARG A 103 -3.44 -9.55 3.87
N ILE A 104 -3.93 -8.35 4.20
CA ILE A 104 -3.13 -7.29 4.85
C ILE A 104 -2.68 -7.73 6.25
N ARG A 105 -3.48 -8.54 6.94
CA ARG A 105 -3.15 -9.18 8.22
C ARG A 105 -1.93 -10.09 8.17
N SER A 106 -1.37 -10.41 7.00
CA SER A 106 -0.07 -11.09 6.90
C SER A 106 1.08 -10.28 7.51
N GLY A 107 0.85 -9.00 7.84
CA GLY A 107 1.72 -8.17 8.67
C GLY A 107 2.63 -7.24 7.87
N VAL A 108 2.97 -7.59 6.63
CA VAL A 108 3.82 -6.77 5.76
C VAL A 108 3.28 -6.71 4.34
N MET A 109 3.01 -5.50 3.85
CA MET A 109 2.51 -5.20 2.52
C MET A 109 3.47 -4.29 1.75
N ALA A 110 3.46 -4.37 0.43
CA ALA A 110 4.25 -3.53 -0.46
C ALA A 110 3.40 -2.92 -1.57
N THR A 111 3.57 -1.62 -1.80
CA THR A 111 3.08 -0.89 -2.97
C THR A 111 4.21 -0.73 -3.97
N LEU A 112 4.00 -1.22 -5.19
CA LEU A 112 4.94 -1.17 -6.31
C LEU A 112 4.34 -0.31 -7.40
N VAL A 113 4.89 0.88 -7.60
CA VAL A 113 4.47 1.74 -8.69
C VAL A 113 5.24 1.36 -9.96
N TYR A 114 4.52 1.15 -11.05
CA TYR A 114 5.03 0.95 -12.40
C TYR A 114 4.60 2.11 -13.30
N ALA A 115 5.19 2.18 -14.49
CA ALA A 115 4.89 3.21 -15.47
C ALA A 115 3.40 3.24 -15.89
N GLU A 116 2.74 2.08 -15.89
CA GLU A 116 1.33 1.94 -16.32
C GLU A 116 0.39 1.52 -15.19
N ASP A 117 0.89 0.98 -14.08
CA ASP A 117 0.04 0.38 -13.04
C ASP A 117 0.65 0.49 -11.62
N VAL A 118 -0.14 0.18 -10.59
CA VAL A 118 0.31 0.01 -9.20
C VAL A 118 -0.07 -1.39 -8.71
N VAL A 119 0.93 -2.14 -8.26
CA VAL A 119 0.74 -3.49 -7.72
C VAL A 119 0.88 -3.46 -6.20
N VAL A 120 -0.11 -4.02 -5.50
CA VAL A 120 -0.08 -4.17 -4.04
C VAL A 120 -0.03 -5.65 -3.67
N ARG A 121 0.97 -6.04 -2.87
CA ARG A 121 1.22 -7.44 -2.52
C ARG A 121 1.81 -7.62 -1.12
N PRO A 122 1.58 -8.77 -0.47
CA PRO A 122 2.29 -9.10 0.76
C PRO A 122 3.77 -9.32 0.45
N VAL A 123 4.62 -8.90 1.37
CA VAL A 123 6.04 -9.29 1.36
C VAL A 123 6.11 -10.62 2.10
N ALA A 124 6.54 -11.67 1.41
CA ALA A 124 6.72 -12.97 2.05
C ALA A 124 7.70 -12.81 3.23
N GLY A 125 7.21 -13.13 4.44
CA GLY A 125 8.02 -13.32 5.63
C GLY A 125 8.88 -14.57 5.52
#